data_AF-F3CER5-F1
#
_entry.id   AF-F3CER5-F1
#
_cell.length_a   1.000
_cell.length_b   1.000
_cell.length_c   1.000
_cell.angle_alpha   90.00
_cell.angle_beta   90.00
_cell.angle_gamma   90.00
#
_symmetry.space_group_name_H-M   'P 1'
#
loop_
_entity.id
_entity.type
_entity.pdbx_description
1 polymer ?
#
loop_
_entity_poly.entity_id
_entity_poly.type
_entity_poly.pdbx_seq_one_letter_code
_entity_poly.pdbx_strand_id
1 'polypeptide(L)'
;KGANAHLSPADIDRAKAQLRDCALIVLQLEVELATVYHAIAFAHRHAIPVLLNPAPALAGLSREHLAQLDFLIPNESELALISGQPVTCAEEAAQAARQLVALGVRHVIVTLGEQGALYVGTEGEWQVPGVKVQARDTTGAGDAFIGC
;
A
#
# COMPACT_ATOMS: atom_id res chain seq x y z
N LYS A 1 16.01 -8.32 15.64
CA LYS A 1 14.62 -8.01 16.05
C LYS A 1 14.68 -6.79 16.96
N GLY A 2 14.01 -5.70 16.59
CA GLY A 2 14.02 -4.42 17.31
C GLY A 2 12.65 -4.06 17.89
N ALA A 3 12.47 -2.81 18.34
CA ALA A 3 11.24 -2.33 18.96
C ALA A 3 9.98 -2.51 18.08
N ASN A 4 10.11 -2.46 16.75
CA ASN A 4 9.00 -2.63 15.80
C ASN A 4 8.24 -3.96 15.98
N ALA A 5 8.92 -5.02 16.43
CA ALA A 5 8.30 -6.33 16.68
C ALA A 5 7.42 -6.36 17.95
N HIS A 6 7.44 -5.30 18.75
CA HIS A 6 6.62 -5.17 19.95
C HIS A 6 5.35 -4.34 19.73
N LEU A 7 5.19 -3.72 18.55
CA LEU A 7 3.94 -3.06 18.20
C LEU A 7 2.85 -4.10 17.94
N SER A 8 1.80 -4.02 18.73
CA SER A 8 0.74 -5.02 18.86
C SER A 8 -0.65 -4.42 18.60
N PRO A 9 -1.68 -5.25 18.36
CA PRO A 9 -3.07 -4.78 18.25
C PRO A 9 -3.52 -3.94 19.46
N ALA A 10 -3.06 -4.27 20.67
CA ALA A 10 -3.39 -3.55 21.88
C ALA A 10 -2.87 -2.10 21.87
N ASP A 11 -1.78 -1.82 21.15
CA ASP A 11 -1.25 -0.46 21.03
C ASP A 11 -2.16 0.42 20.17
N ILE A 12 -2.74 -0.14 19.10
CA ILE A 12 -3.76 0.52 18.28
C ILE A 12 -5.01 0.82 19.12
N ASP A 13 -5.48 -0.14 19.92
CA ASP A 13 -6.64 0.04 20.77
C ASP A 13 -6.43 1.14 21.82
N ARG A 14 -5.22 1.22 22.40
CA ARG A 14 -4.85 2.31 23.34
C ARG A 14 -4.81 3.68 22.65
N ALA A 15 -4.38 3.74 21.39
CA ALA A 15 -4.31 4.97 20.60
C ALA A 15 -5.65 5.36 19.95
N LYS A 16 -6.72 4.57 20.13
CA LYS A 16 -8.03 4.73 19.48
C LYS A 16 -8.56 6.16 19.43
N ALA A 17 -8.48 6.90 20.54
CA ALA A 17 -9.00 8.26 20.59
C ALA A 17 -8.29 9.19 19.60
N GLN A 18 -6.96 9.09 19.52
CA GLN A 18 -6.14 9.90 18.62
C GLN A 18 -6.31 9.48 17.16
N LEU A 19 -6.37 8.17 16.90
CA LEU A 19 -6.51 7.64 15.54
C LEU A 19 -7.83 8.04 14.88
N ARG A 20 -8.91 8.22 15.65
CA ARG A 20 -10.23 8.63 15.12
C ARG A 20 -10.25 10.02 14.52
N ASP A 21 -9.30 10.86 14.88
CA ASP A 21 -9.20 12.23 14.37
C ASP A 21 -8.25 12.31 13.16
N CYS A 22 -7.64 11.20 12.75
CA CYS A 22 -6.76 11.15 11.58
C CYS A 22 -7.56 11.23 10.27
N ALA A 23 -7.06 12.02 9.31
CA ALA A 23 -7.62 12.08 7.97
C ALA A 23 -7.21 10.87 7.09
N LEU A 24 -6.09 10.23 7.42
CA LEU A 24 -5.54 9.06 6.74
C LEU A 24 -4.64 8.30 7.72
N ILE A 25 -4.67 6.97 7.67
CA ILE A 25 -3.71 6.11 8.35
C ILE A 25 -2.81 5.48 7.28
N VAL A 26 -1.50 5.70 7.41
CA VAL A 26 -0.47 5.16 6.50
C VAL A 26 0.22 4.00 7.19
N LEU A 27 0.28 2.84 6.52
CA LEU A 27 0.85 1.59 7.04
C LEU A 27 1.91 1.02 6.10
N GLN A 28 2.85 0.27 6.67
CA GLN A 28 3.82 -0.59 5.98
C GLN A 28 3.87 -1.98 6.62
N LEU A 29 4.61 -2.92 6.04
CA LEU A 29 4.75 -4.30 6.53
C LEU A 29 6.03 -4.53 7.37
N GLU A 30 6.59 -3.47 7.95
CA GLU A 30 7.77 -3.53 8.84
C GLU A 30 7.45 -3.81 10.33
N VAL A 31 6.17 -4.01 10.62
CA VAL A 31 5.64 -4.43 11.94
C VAL A 31 4.89 -5.74 11.80
N GLU A 32 4.51 -6.35 12.92
CA GLU A 32 3.78 -7.62 12.89
C GLU A 32 2.49 -7.51 12.06
N LEU A 33 2.29 -8.45 11.12
CA LEU A 33 1.17 -8.43 10.18
C LEU A 33 -0.19 -8.42 10.87
N ALA A 34 -0.31 -9.10 12.01
CA ALA A 34 -1.51 -9.09 12.83
C ALA A 34 -1.87 -7.67 13.32
N THR A 35 -0.87 -6.84 13.61
CA THR A 35 -1.06 -5.43 14.01
C THR A 35 -1.50 -4.59 12.82
N VAL A 36 -0.90 -4.78 11.63
CA VAL A 36 -1.32 -4.10 10.39
C VAL A 36 -2.78 -4.41 10.07
N TYR A 37 -3.17 -5.68 10.11
CA TYR A 37 -4.55 -6.12 9.87
C TYR A 37 -5.53 -5.56 10.90
N HIS A 38 -5.14 -5.52 12.18
CA HIS A 38 -5.97 -4.89 13.21
C HIS A 38 -6.15 -3.39 12.96
N ALA A 39 -5.10 -2.68 12.53
CA ALA A 39 -5.19 -1.26 12.19
C ALA A 39 -6.11 -1.02 10.97
N ILE A 40 -6.01 -1.84 9.92
CA ILE A 40 -6.91 -1.79 8.76
C ILE A 40 -8.37 -1.98 9.19
N ALA A 41 -8.65 -3.04 9.96
CA ALA A 41 -10.00 -3.35 10.41
C ALA A 41 -10.56 -2.31 11.39
N PHE A 42 -9.70 -1.68 12.19
CA PHE A 42 -10.05 -0.55 13.04
C PHE A 42 -10.46 0.67 12.21
N ALA A 43 -9.61 1.05 11.25
CA ALA A 43 -9.82 2.21 10.41
C ALA A 43 -11.09 2.08 9.56
N HIS A 44 -11.28 0.92 8.93
CA HIS A 44 -12.49 0.62 8.16
C HIS A 44 -13.77 0.74 9.00
N ARG A 45 -13.79 0.20 10.24
CA ARG A 45 -14.93 0.33 11.17
C ARG A 45 -15.23 1.77 11.57
N HIS A 46 -14.22 2.63 11.56
CA HIS A 46 -14.33 4.03 11.93
C HIS A 46 -14.41 4.98 10.73
N ALA A 47 -14.50 4.43 9.51
CA ALA A 47 -14.52 5.18 8.25
C ALA A 47 -13.31 6.14 8.10
N ILE A 48 -12.14 5.71 8.58
CA ILE A 48 -10.87 6.43 8.43
C ILE A 48 -10.17 5.85 7.21
N PRO A 49 -9.78 6.68 6.22
CA PRO A 49 -9.06 6.19 5.06
C PRO A 49 -7.75 5.48 5.42
N VAL A 50 -7.42 4.42 4.70
CA VAL A 50 -6.15 3.68 4.87
C VAL A 50 -5.35 3.60 3.59
N LEU A 51 -4.06 3.92 3.72
CA LEU A 51 -3.04 3.68 2.71
C LEU A 51 -2.09 2.60 3.22
N LEU A 52 -1.93 1.52 2.44
CA LEU A 52 -0.91 0.51 2.68
C LEU A 52 0.18 0.60 1.60
N ASN A 53 1.42 0.80 2.04
CA ASN A 53 2.60 0.49 1.24
C ASN A 53 3.05 -0.94 1.61
N PRO A 54 2.87 -1.94 0.75
CA PRO A 54 3.11 -3.34 1.09
C PRO A 54 4.61 -3.71 1.03
N ALA A 55 5.46 -2.87 1.63
CA ALA A 55 6.88 -3.03 1.74
C ALA A 55 7.28 -3.48 3.18
N PRO A 56 8.19 -4.45 3.34
CA PRO A 56 8.76 -5.29 2.28
C PRO A 56 7.71 -6.24 1.69
N ALA A 57 7.96 -6.67 0.44
CA ALA A 57 7.03 -7.51 -0.29
C ALA A 57 6.68 -8.81 0.44
N LEU A 58 5.38 -9.09 0.60
CA LEU A 58 4.87 -10.28 1.26
C LEU A 58 3.78 -10.95 0.43
N ALA A 59 3.97 -12.24 0.13
CA ALA A 59 2.95 -13.05 -0.53
C ALA A 59 1.86 -13.50 0.48
N GLY A 60 0.67 -13.81 -0.03
CA GLY A 60 -0.41 -14.38 0.78
C GLY A 60 -1.08 -13.38 1.72
N LEU A 61 -1.07 -12.08 1.37
CA LEU A 61 -1.87 -11.08 2.09
C LEU A 61 -3.36 -11.44 2.04
N SER A 62 -4.05 -11.18 3.14
CA SER A 62 -5.46 -11.49 3.28
C SER A 62 -6.29 -10.62 2.35
N ARG A 63 -7.00 -11.24 1.40
CA ARG A 63 -7.90 -10.55 0.47
C ARG A 63 -8.97 -9.73 1.19
N GLU A 64 -9.47 -10.23 2.32
CA GLU A 64 -10.45 -9.54 3.16
C GLU A 64 -9.91 -8.21 3.72
N HIS A 65 -8.65 -8.19 4.14
CA HIS A 65 -8.02 -6.95 4.64
C HIS A 65 -7.66 -6.02 3.49
N LEU A 66 -7.18 -6.55 2.36
CA LEU A 66 -6.89 -5.73 1.17
C LEU A 66 -8.16 -5.03 0.67
N ALA A 67 -9.31 -5.71 0.66
CA ALA A 67 -10.59 -5.15 0.25
C ALA A 67 -11.08 -3.97 1.12
N GLN A 68 -10.46 -3.74 2.28
CA GLN A 68 -10.78 -2.63 3.19
C GLN A 68 -9.88 -1.40 2.97
N LEU A 69 -8.92 -1.47 2.05
CA LEU A 69 -7.98 -0.38 1.79
C LEU A 69 -8.58 0.65 0.84
N ASP A 70 -8.34 1.92 1.15
CA ASP A 70 -8.58 3.01 0.22
C ASP A 70 -7.44 3.09 -0.80
N PHE A 71 -6.19 3.01 -0.33
CA PHE A 71 -5.01 3.10 -1.17
C PHE A 71 -4.07 1.91 -0.94
N LEU A 72 -3.60 1.31 -2.02
CA LEU A 72 -2.53 0.33 -2.02
C LEU A 72 -1.43 0.81 -2.98
N ILE A 73 -0.22 0.99 -2.47
CA ILE A 73 0.89 1.58 -3.23
C ILE A 73 2.10 0.63 -3.32
N PRO A 74 2.05 -0.41 -4.16
CA PRO A 74 3.19 -1.31 -4.37
C PRO A 74 4.18 -0.77 -5.42
N ASN A 75 5.41 -1.26 -5.43
CA ASN A 75 6.24 -1.31 -6.64
C ASN A 75 5.91 -2.54 -7.51
N GLU A 76 6.59 -2.71 -8.65
CA GLU A 76 6.33 -3.84 -9.56
C GLU A 76 6.56 -5.21 -8.91
N SER A 77 7.61 -5.34 -8.09
CA SER A 77 7.97 -6.60 -7.43
C SER A 77 6.97 -6.98 -6.33
N GLU A 78 6.51 -6.01 -5.57
CA GLU A 78 5.47 -6.16 -4.57
C GLU A 78 4.13 -6.49 -5.21
N LEU A 79 3.77 -5.79 -6.29
CA LEU A 79 2.53 -6.04 -7.03
C LEU A 79 2.49 -7.47 -7.55
N ALA A 80 3.61 -7.98 -8.07
CA ALA A 80 3.72 -9.35 -8.54
C ALA A 80 3.44 -10.38 -7.43
N LEU A 81 3.99 -10.14 -6.23
CA LEU A 81 3.81 -11.05 -5.09
C LEU A 81 2.39 -11.02 -4.52
N ILE A 82 1.76 -9.84 -4.47
CA ILE A 82 0.42 -9.67 -3.92
C ILE A 82 -0.64 -10.21 -4.89
N SER A 83 -0.49 -9.93 -6.20
CA SER A 83 -1.40 -10.44 -7.23
C SER A 83 -1.19 -11.93 -7.54
N GLY A 84 -0.01 -12.47 -7.25
CA GLY A 84 0.38 -13.83 -7.62
C GLY A 84 0.63 -14.00 -9.12
N GLN A 85 0.95 -12.90 -9.82
CA GLN A 85 1.20 -12.86 -11.26
C GLN A 85 2.54 -12.17 -11.54
N PRO A 86 3.25 -12.53 -12.62
CA PRO A 86 4.43 -11.79 -13.03
C PRO A 86 4.05 -10.36 -13.45
N VAL A 87 4.89 -9.40 -13.09
CA VAL A 87 4.79 -8.00 -13.51
C VAL A 87 6.14 -7.59 -14.10
N THR A 88 6.24 -7.68 -15.41
CA THR A 88 7.47 -7.42 -16.20
C THR A 88 7.30 -6.28 -17.19
N CYS A 89 6.08 -5.81 -17.41
CA CYS A 89 5.76 -4.65 -18.25
C CYS A 89 4.53 -3.89 -17.72
N ALA A 90 4.28 -2.71 -18.29
CA ALA A 90 3.17 -1.84 -17.88
C ALA A 90 1.79 -2.48 -18.07
N GLU A 91 1.60 -3.30 -19.10
CA GLU A 91 0.33 -4.00 -19.35
C GLU A 91 0.04 -5.04 -18.26
N GLU A 92 1.06 -5.80 -17.85
CA GLU A 92 0.95 -6.76 -16.74
C GLU A 92 0.71 -6.05 -15.40
N ALA A 93 1.37 -4.89 -15.18
CA ALA A 93 1.12 -4.08 -13.99
C ALA A 93 -0.33 -3.59 -13.93
N ALA A 94 -0.88 -3.11 -15.05
CA ALA A 94 -2.28 -2.70 -15.14
C ALA A 94 -3.23 -3.87 -14.89
N GLN A 95 -2.97 -5.04 -15.48
CA GLN A 95 -3.79 -6.23 -15.26
C GLN A 95 -3.78 -6.67 -13.79
N ALA A 96 -2.62 -6.70 -13.14
CA ALA A 96 -2.49 -7.05 -11.74
C ALA A 96 -3.19 -6.03 -10.82
N ALA A 97 -3.02 -4.73 -11.09
CA ALA A 97 -3.68 -3.68 -10.34
C ALA A 97 -5.22 -3.72 -10.48
N ARG A 98 -5.74 -3.96 -11.69
CA ARG A 98 -7.19 -4.16 -11.91
C ARG A 98 -7.76 -5.33 -11.10
N GLN A 99 -7.01 -6.41 -10.93
CA GLN A 99 -7.47 -7.53 -10.09
C GLN A 99 -7.59 -7.13 -8.63
N LEU A 100 -6.65 -6.34 -8.11
CA LEU A 100 -6.71 -5.84 -6.73
C LEU A 100 -7.89 -4.86 -6.54
N VAL A 101 -8.17 -4.02 -7.54
CA VAL A 101 -9.38 -3.19 -7.55
C VAL A 101 -10.66 -4.04 -7.57
N ALA A 102 -10.70 -5.08 -8.41
CA ALA A 102 -11.83 -6.02 -8.45
C ALA A 102 -12.02 -6.82 -7.16
N LEU A 103 -10.96 -6.96 -6.34
CA LEU A 103 -11.05 -7.55 -4.99
C LEU A 103 -11.60 -6.57 -3.94
N GLY A 104 -11.66 -5.27 -4.22
CA GLY A 104 -12.26 -4.25 -3.36
C GLY A 104 -11.34 -3.10 -2.97
N VAL A 105 -10.04 -3.15 -3.31
CA VAL A 105 -9.14 -2.00 -3.09
C VAL A 105 -9.63 -0.82 -3.92
N ARG A 106 -9.85 0.35 -3.31
CA ARG A 106 -10.45 1.49 -4.05
C ARG A 106 -9.49 2.10 -5.06
N HIS A 107 -8.23 2.29 -4.66
CA HIS A 107 -7.19 2.92 -5.45
C HIS A 107 -5.88 2.12 -5.35
N VAL A 108 -5.36 1.67 -6.49
CA VAL A 108 -4.07 1.01 -6.59
C VAL A 108 -3.12 1.92 -7.36
N ILE A 109 -1.99 2.28 -6.75
CA ILE A 109 -0.96 3.14 -7.34
C ILE A 109 0.33 2.34 -7.42
N VAL A 110 0.69 1.87 -8.61
CA VAL A 110 1.92 1.11 -8.81
C VAL A 110 3.06 2.08 -9.11
N THR A 111 4.09 2.09 -8.28
CA THR A 111 5.33 2.82 -8.58
C THR A 111 6.13 2.04 -9.63
N LEU A 112 6.64 2.75 -10.66
CA LEU A 112 7.33 2.18 -11.83
C LEU A 112 8.75 2.76 -11.99
N GLY A 113 9.38 3.13 -10.88
CA GLY A 113 10.68 3.80 -10.85
C GLY A 113 10.74 5.04 -11.75
N GLU A 114 11.68 5.06 -12.69
CA GLU A 114 11.86 6.18 -13.63
C GLU A 114 10.68 6.39 -14.59
N GLN A 115 9.83 5.37 -14.78
CA GLN A 115 8.66 5.44 -15.65
C GLN A 115 7.47 6.13 -14.96
N GLY A 116 7.61 6.50 -13.68
CA GLY A 116 6.62 7.21 -12.90
C GLY A 116 5.71 6.28 -12.11
N ALA A 117 4.41 6.44 -12.26
CA ALA A 117 3.43 5.62 -11.55
C ALA A 117 2.19 5.32 -12.41
N LEU A 118 1.60 4.15 -12.19
CA LEU A 118 0.33 3.74 -12.78
C LEU A 118 -0.77 3.82 -11.72
N TYR A 119 -1.85 4.52 -12.02
CA TYR A 119 -3.07 4.51 -11.21
C TYR A 119 -4.11 3.59 -11.83
N VAL A 120 -4.75 2.78 -10.99
CA VAL A 120 -5.97 2.02 -11.32
C VAL A 120 -6.95 2.15 -10.16
N GLY A 121 -8.18 2.57 -10.44
CA GLY A 121 -9.21 2.69 -9.41
C GLY A 121 -10.59 2.95 -10.00
N THR A 122 -11.54 3.32 -9.12
CA THR A 122 -12.93 3.59 -9.54
C THR A 122 -13.09 4.79 -10.48
N GLU A 123 -12.08 5.67 -10.53
CA GLU A 123 -12.07 6.87 -11.37
C GLU A 123 -11.47 6.64 -12.75
N GLY A 124 -10.89 5.46 -12.99
CA GLY A 124 -10.26 5.07 -14.25
C GLY A 124 -8.86 4.51 -14.07
N GLU A 125 -8.11 4.57 -15.17
CA GLU A 125 -6.76 4.05 -15.28
C GLU A 125 -5.91 5.02 -16.10
N TRP A 126 -4.77 5.44 -15.57
CA TRP A 126 -3.81 6.29 -16.29
C TRP A 126 -2.42 6.18 -15.69
N GLN A 127 -1.42 6.47 -16.54
CA GLN A 127 -0.02 6.56 -16.11
C GLN A 127 0.38 8.02 -15.94
N VAL A 128 1.05 8.30 -14.83
CA VAL A 128 1.72 9.57 -14.56
C VAL A 128 3.20 9.39 -14.87
N PRO A 129 3.77 10.11 -15.84
CA PRO A 129 5.17 9.95 -16.21
C PRO A 129 6.11 10.41 -15.08
N GLY A 130 7.21 9.69 -14.91
CA GLY A 130 8.25 10.07 -13.97
C GLY A 130 8.97 11.35 -14.40
N VAL A 131 9.50 12.09 -13.42
CA VAL A 131 10.36 13.24 -13.68
C VAL A 131 11.79 12.74 -13.86
N LYS A 132 12.36 12.95 -15.06
CA LYS A 132 13.76 12.57 -15.33
C LYS A 132 14.71 13.44 -14.53
N VAL A 133 15.47 12.79 -13.64
CA VAL A 133 16.51 13.42 -12.82
C VAL A 133 17.77 12.56 -12.82
N GLN A 134 18.92 13.16 -12.57
CA GLN A 134 20.15 12.40 -12.32
C GLN A 134 20.12 11.89 -10.88
N ALA A 135 19.61 10.67 -10.69
CA ALA A 135 19.55 10.04 -9.38
C ALA A 135 20.96 9.84 -8.82
N ARG A 136 21.19 10.31 -7.59
CA ARG A 136 22.42 10.05 -6.82
C ARG A 136 22.26 8.89 -5.86
N ASP A 137 21.09 8.82 -5.23
CA ASP A 137 20.65 7.78 -4.30
C ASP A 137 19.13 7.68 -4.42
N THR A 138 18.60 6.46 -4.50
CA THR A 138 17.16 6.17 -4.59
C THR A 138 16.60 5.60 -3.27
N THR A 139 17.44 5.49 -2.24
CA THR A 139 17.02 5.04 -0.91
C THR A 139 15.93 5.97 -0.36
N GLY A 140 14.79 5.40 0.04
CA GLY A 140 13.65 6.15 0.56
C GLY A 140 12.81 6.89 -0.49
N ALA A 141 13.07 6.73 -1.79
CA ALA A 141 12.28 7.39 -2.84
C ALA A 141 10.80 6.97 -2.80
N GLY A 142 10.51 5.70 -2.47
CA GLY A 142 9.14 5.21 -2.28
C GLY A 142 8.45 5.87 -1.08
N ASP A 143 9.14 5.96 0.06
CA ASP A 143 8.59 6.64 1.25
C ASP A 143 8.36 8.13 0.99
N ALA A 144 9.26 8.79 0.25
CA ALA A 144 9.08 10.18 -0.18
C ALA A 144 7.88 10.34 -1.12
N PHE A 145 7.67 9.42 -2.06
CA PHE A 145 6.50 9.42 -2.95
C PHE A 145 5.17 9.31 -2.18
N ILE A 146 5.17 8.54 -1.08
CA ILE A 146 3.97 8.32 -0.26
C ILE A 146 3.72 9.48 0.72
N GLY A 147 4.79 10.02 1.32
CA GLY A 147 4.69 10.90 2.48
C GLY A 147 4.89 12.39 2.24
N CYS A 148 5.40 12.83 1.09
CA CYS A 148 5.67 14.23 0.77
C CYS A 148 4.63 14.82 -0.18
#